data_AF-A0A8S1AIU1-F1
#
_entry.id   AF-A0A8S1AIU1-F1
#
_cell.length_a   1.000
_cell.length_b   1.000
_cell.length_c   1.000
_cell.angle_alpha   90.00
_cell.angle_beta   90.00
_cell.angle_gamma   90.00
#
_symmetry.space_group_name_H-M   'P 1'
#
loop_
_entity.id
_entity.type
_entity.pdbx_description
1 polymer ?
#
loop_
_entity_poly.entity_id
_entity_poly.type
_entity_poly.pdbx_seq_one_letter_code
_entity_poly.pdbx_strand_id
1 'polypeptide(L)'
;MMLDASLKIPEPCPLTTDLETRVPYVIIGDEGFGIHENLMRPFSGTHLDKNKRIFNYRLTRARRYVECAFGILANKWRVFHRPLDVNTTTAIWIVKACTVLHNFVREKEGLNDGYTSESEAFHFNSLPDDETLRGGRNANSVRTEFENYFVSESGSVSWQNEAI
;
A
#
# COMPACT_ATOMS: atom_id res chain seq x y z
N MET A 1 8.35 -11.00 -11.97
CA MET A 1 8.48 -9.53 -11.93
C MET A 1 9.17 -9.03 -10.66
N MET A 2 8.71 -9.38 -9.45
CA MET A 2 9.46 -9.04 -8.23
C MET A 2 10.68 -9.96 -8.00
N LEU A 3 10.51 -11.26 -8.24
CA LEU A 3 11.53 -12.28 -7.96
C LEU A 3 12.63 -12.38 -9.05
N ASP A 4 12.43 -11.72 -10.19
CA ASP A 4 13.37 -11.75 -11.34
C ASP A 4 14.13 -10.42 -11.52
N ALA A 5 14.06 -9.52 -10.52
CA ALA A 5 14.71 -8.21 -10.49
C ALA A 5 14.38 -7.26 -11.67
N SER A 6 13.34 -7.56 -12.47
CA SER A 6 12.96 -6.74 -13.63
C SER A 6 12.33 -5.38 -13.26
N LEU A 7 11.90 -5.23 -12.01
CA LEU A 7 11.15 -4.08 -11.51
C LEU A 7 11.99 -2.80 -11.31
N LYS A 8 13.31 -2.84 -11.51
CA LYS A 8 14.25 -1.70 -11.39
C LYS A 8 13.98 -0.85 -10.14
N ILE A 9 13.86 -1.51 -8.99
CA ILE A 9 13.62 -0.84 -7.70
C ILE A 9 14.88 -0.02 -7.35
N PRO A 10 14.73 1.23 -6.85
CA PRO A 10 15.87 2.02 -6.43
C PRO A 10 16.67 1.35 -5.31
N GLU A 11 17.96 1.70 -5.24
CA GLU A 11 18.85 1.19 -4.19
C GLU A 11 18.36 1.59 -2.78
N PRO A 12 18.61 0.75 -1.76
CA PRO A 12 18.26 1.04 -0.37
C PRO A 12 18.81 2.39 0.12
N CYS A 13 17.97 3.13 0.85
CA CYS A 13 18.31 4.42 1.43
C CYS A 13 17.89 4.49 2.91
N PRO A 14 18.48 5.41 3.70
CA PRO A 14 18.05 5.63 5.07
C PRO A 14 16.59 6.10 5.17
N LEU A 15 15.90 5.73 6.25
CA LEU A 15 14.55 6.22 6.55
C LEU A 15 14.55 7.68 7.00
N THR A 16 15.63 8.10 7.64
CA THR A 16 15.86 9.48 8.09
C THR A 16 17.31 9.86 7.85
N THR A 17 17.59 11.15 7.74
CA THR A 17 18.92 11.67 7.40
C THR A 17 19.99 11.31 8.45
N ASP A 18 19.56 11.04 9.68
CA ASP A 18 20.38 10.70 10.84
C ASP A 18 20.65 9.19 11.01
N LEU A 19 19.96 8.32 10.27
CA LEU A 19 20.18 6.88 10.32
C LEU A 19 21.21 6.43 9.28
N GLU A 20 22.19 5.61 9.69
CA GLU A 20 23.12 4.96 8.75
C GLU A 20 22.49 3.72 8.09
N THR A 21 21.53 3.08 8.79
CA THR A 21 20.87 1.86 8.31
C THR A 21 20.07 2.14 7.05
N ARG A 22 20.50 1.54 5.95
CA ARG A 22 19.79 1.61 4.67
C ARG A 22 18.71 0.53 4.62
N VAL A 23 17.50 0.94 4.28
CA VAL A 23 16.37 0.03 4.08
C VAL A 23 15.91 0.05 2.63
N PRO A 24 15.44 -1.08 2.10
CA PRO A 24 14.95 -1.16 0.73
C PRO A 24 13.62 -0.43 0.56
N TYR A 25 13.36 0.02 -0.66
CA TYR A 25 12.00 0.41 -1.07
C TYR A 25 11.12 -0.83 -1.12
N VAL A 26 9.90 -0.69 -0.58
CA VAL A 26 8.96 -1.80 -0.42
C VAL A 26 7.62 -1.50 -1.10
N ILE A 27 7.04 -2.54 -1.69
CA ILE A 27 5.64 -2.58 -2.13
C ILE A 27 4.78 -2.97 -0.94
N ILE A 28 3.59 -2.40 -0.83
CA ILE A 28 2.63 -2.74 0.22
C ILE A 28 1.78 -3.91 -0.24
N GLY A 29 1.89 -5.04 0.45
CA GLY A 29 1.08 -6.24 0.26
C GLY A 29 0.02 -6.39 1.33
N ASP A 30 -0.95 -7.27 1.06
CA ASP A 30 -1.80 -7.85 2.10
C ASP A 30 -1.17 -9.12 2.70
N GLU A 31 -1.88 -9.73 3.64
CA GLU A 31 -1.48 -10.94 4.34
C GLU A 31 -1.40 -12.18 3.44
N GLY A 32 -2.13 -12.20 2.31
CA GLY A 32 -2.11 -13.31 1.36
C GLY A 32 -0.79 -13.44 0.60
N PHE A 33 0.05 -12.40 0.63
CA PHE A 33 1.40 -12.48 0.04
C PHE A 33 2.45 -12.95 1.06
N GLY A 34 3.44 -13.71 0.58
CA GLY A 34 4.63 -14.02 1.37
C GLY A 34 5.49 -12.78 1.58
N ILE A 35 6.04 -12.59 2.78
CA ILE A 35 6.92 -11.44 3.07
C ILE A 35 8.24 -11.57 2.30
N HIS A 36 8.65 -10.48 1.64
CA HIS A 36 9.89 -10.38 0.85
C HIS A 36 10.61 -9.07 1.17
N GLU A 37 11.89 -8.94 0.82
CA GLU A 37 12.69 -7.74 1.10
C GLU A 37 12.06 -6.45 0.55
N ASN A 38 11.52 -6.51 -0.66
CA ASN A 38 10.78 -5.40 -1.30
C ASN A 38 9.25 -5.54 -1.21
N LEU A 39 8.70 -6.39 -0.35
CA LEU A 39 7.25 -6.52 -0.16
C LEU A 39 6.90 -6.64 1.31
N MET A 40 6.23 -5.59 1.78
CA MET A 40 5.85 -5.42 3.16
C MET A 40 4.41 -5.86 3.38
N ARG A 41 4.18 -6.68 4.40
CA ARG A 41 2.83 -7.12 4.79
C ARG A 41 2.60 -6.92 6.29
N PRO A 42 1.33 -6.86 6.75
CA PRO A 42 1.01 -6.77 8.17
C PRO A 42 1.67 -7.89 9.01
N PHE A 43 1.88 -7.62 10.28
CA PHE A 43 2.09 -8.68 11.27
C PHE A 43 0.81 -9.51 11.39
N SER A 44 0.96 -10.83 11.26
CA SER A 44 -0.13 -11.79 11.42
C SER A 44 -0.41 -12.07 12.89
N GLY A 45 -1.64 -12.50 13.18
CA GLY A 45 -2.07 -12.94 14.51
C GLY A 45 -2.81 -11.88 15.32
N THR A 46 -3.55 -12.36 16.31
CA THR A 46 -4.55 -11.58 17.07
C THR A 46 -3.98 -10.82 18.27
N HIS A 47 -2.87 -11.30 18.84
CA HIS A 47 -2.25 -10.73 20.05
C HIS A 47 -0.96 -9.97 19.72
N LEU A 48 -1.13 -8.85 19.02
CA LEU A 48 -0.01 -7.98 18.65
C LEU A 48 0.29 -6.96 19.76
N ASP A 49 1.57 -6.72 19.99
CA ASP A 49 2.00 -5.61 20.85
C ASP A 49 1.65 -4.26 20.21
N LYS A 50 1.76 -3.18 21.01
CA LYS A 50 1.37 -1.84 20.59
C LYS A 50 2.11 -1.39 19.32
N ASN A 51 3.40 -1.70 19.19
CA ASN A 51 4.24 -1.22 18.09
C ASN A 51 3.84 -1.92 16.77
N LYS A 52 3.61 -3.23 16.82
CA LYS A 52 3.07 -4.00 15.69
C LYS A 52 1.69 -3.53 15.27
N ARG A 53 0.83 -3.13 16.23
CA ARG A 53 -0.49 -2.54 15.93
C ARG A 53 -0.36 -1.17 15.25
N ILE A 54 0.58 -0.32 15.69
CA ILE A 54 0.91 0.95 15.02
C ILE A 54 1.34 0.68 13.58
N PHE A 55 2.28 -0.24 13.40
CA PHE A 55 2.75 -0.64 12.08
C PHE A 55 1.61 -1.12 11.18
N ASN A 56 0.79 -2.07 11.64
CA ASN A 56 -0.34 -2.59 10.87
C ASN A 56 -1.33 -1.48 10.52
N TYR A 57 -1.62 -0.57 11.46
CA TYR A 57 -2.53 0.55 11.20
C TYR A 57 -1.98 1.50 10.12
N ARG A 58 -0.69 1.84 10.15
CA ARG A 58 -0.06 2.68 9.10
C ARG A 58 -0.08 1.99 7.74
N LEU A 59 0.20 0.69 7.68
CA LEU A 59 0.18 -0.08 6.44
C LEU A 59 -1.24 -0.16 5.85
N THR A 60 -2.24 -0.46 6.68
CA THR A 60 -3.65 -0.45 6.29
C THR A 60 -4.10 0.92 5.80
N ARG A 61 -3.69 2.00 6.48
CA ARG A 61 -4.03 3.35 6.05
C ARG A 61 -3.41 3.71 4.70
N ALA A 62 -2.17 3.31 4.45
CA ALA A 62 -1.53 3.50 3.15
C ALA A 62 -2.29 2.73 2.03
N ARG A 63 -2.68 1.48 2.28
CA ARG A 63 -3.52 0.70 1.34
C ARG A 63 -4.85 1.38 1.06
N ARG A 64 -5.54 1.87 2.09
CA ARG A 64 -6.84 2.56 1.95
C ARG A 64 -6.75 3.73 0.98
N TYR A 65 -5.69 4.54 1.02
CA TYR A 65 -5.53 5.63 0.05
C TYR A 65 -5.39 5.14 -1.39
N VAL A 66 -4.65 4.05 -1.61
CA VAL A 66 -4.48 3.44 -2.93
C VAL A 66 -5.80 2.88 -3.43
N GLU A 67 -6.54 2.14 -2.60
CA GLU A 67 -7.84 1.57 -2.92
C GLU A 67 -8.87 2.66 -3.23
N CYS A 68 -8.96 3.72 -2.42
CA CYS A 68 -9.83 4.86 -2.69
C CYS A 68 -9.50 5.52 -4.02
N ALA A 69 -8.22 5.72 -4.34
CA ALA A 69 -7.81 6.30 -5.62
C ALA A 69 -8.27 5.45 -6.81
N PHE A 70 -8.09 4.12 -6.75
CA PHE A 70 -8.58 3.22 -7.78
C PHE A 70 -10.11 3.12 -7.82
N GLY A 71 -10.79 3.19 -6.67
CA GLY A 71 -12.25 3.25 -6.60
C GLY A 71 -12.83 4.48 -7.29
N ILE A 72 -12.24 5.65 -7.06
CA ILE A 72 -12.61 6.90 -7.75
C ILE A 72 -12.37 6.76 -9.25
N LEU A 73 -11.20 6.25 -9.66
CA LEU A 73 -10.87 6.02 -11.07
C LEU A 73 -11.88 5.06 -11.73
N ALA A 74 -12.22 3.96 -11.06
CA ALA A 74 -13.18 2.97 -11.52
C ALA A 74 -14.59 3.56 -11.68
N ASN A 75 -15.05 4.31 -10.69
CA ASN A 75 -16.36 4.96 -10.71
C ASN A 75 -16.47 6.03 -11.80
N LYS A 76 -15.39 6.76 -12.08
CA LYS A 76 -15.37 7.78 -13.13
C LYS A 76 -15.41 7.16 -14.52
N TRP A 77 -14.55 6.17 -14.79
CA TRP A 77 -14.39 5.63 -16.15
C TRP A 77 -15.28 4.43 -16.48
N ARG A 78 -15.91 3.79 -15.49
CA ARG A 78 -16.86 2.65 -15.57
C ARG A 78 -16.37 1.40 -16.30
N VAL A 79 -15.35 1.49 -17.15
CA VAL A 79 -14.69 0.38 -17.86
C VAL A 79 -14.13 -0.65 -16.88
N PHE A 80 -13.75 -0.21 -15.68
CA PHE A 80 -13.22 -1.07 -14.62
C PHE A 80 -14.30 -1.74 -13.76
N HIS A 81 -15.60 -1.47 -13.99
CA HIS A 81 -16.69 -2.14 -13.26
C HIS A 81 -16.94 -3.57 -13.73
N ARG A 82 -16.34 -3.97 -14.85
CA ARG A 82 -16.36 -5.34 -15.35
C ARG A 82 -14.93 -5.80 -15.61
N PRO A 83 -14.66 -7.12 -15.55
CA PRO A 83 -13.40 -7.66 -16.03
C PRO A 83 -13.11 -7.18 -17.45
N LEU A 84 -11.87 -6.78 -17.70
CA LEU A 84 -11.43 -6.33 -19.02
C LEU A 84 -11.31 -7.54 -19.95
N ASP A 85 -12.29 -7.72 -20.83
CA ASP A 85 -12.30 -8.78 -21.85
C ASP A 85 -11.46 -8.37 -23.08
N VAL A 86 -10.16 -8.17 -22.86
CA VAL A 86 -9.18 -7.80 -23.87
C VAL A 86 -7.83 -8.47 -23.57
N ASN A 87 -6.93 -8.49 -24.55
CA ASN A 87 -5.57 -8.96 -24.30
C ASN A 87 -4.81 -8.04 -23.31
N THR A 88 -3.75 -8.56 -22.69
CA THR A 88 -2.96 -7.87 -21.66
C THR A 88 -2.39 -6.53 -22.15
N THR A 89 -1.94 -6.45 -23.41
CA THR A 89 -1.39 -5.22 -23.99
C THR A 89 -2.46 -4.12 -24.03
N THR A 90 -3.65 -4.45 -24.51
CA THR A 90 -4.79 -3.51 -24.54
C THR A 90 -5.23 -3.14 -23.13
N ALA A 91 -5.27 -4.09 -22.19
CA ALA A 91 -5.59 -3.79 -20.80
C ALA A 91 -4.62 -2.76 -20.17
N ILE A 92 -3.31 -2.91 -20.42
CA ILE A 92 -2.29 -1.95 -19.98
C ILE A 92 -2.56 -0.56 -20.56
N TRP A 93 -2.91 -0.47 -21.85
CA TRP A 93 -3.23 0.80 -22.49
C TRP A 93 -4.51 1.44 -21.95
N ILE A 94 -5.56 0.65 -21.66
CA ILE A 94 -6.78 1.14 -21.03
C ILE A 94 -6.45 1.77 -19.68
N VAL A 95 -5.69 1.07 -18.82
CA VAL A 95 -5.29 1.58 -17.51
C VAL A 95 -4.50 2.89 -17.66
N LYS A 96 -3.49 2.93 -18.53
CA LYS A 96 -2.68 4.13 -18.78
C LYS A 96 -3.53 5.31 -19.28
N ALA A 97 -4.41 5.07 -20.26
CA ALA A 97 -5.27 6.10 -20.82
C ALA A 97 -6.21 6.68 -19.76
N CYS A 98 -6.86 5.82 -18.96
CA CYS A 98 -7.73 6.26 -17.86
C CYS A 98 -6.95 7.06 -16.81
N THR A 99 -5.72 6.67 -16.45
CA THR A 99 -4.89 7.43 -15.50
C THR A 99 -4.53 8.81 -16.03
N VAL A 100 -4.10 8.91 -17.30
CA VAL A 100 -3.75 10.20 -17.93
C VAL A 100 -4.96 11.10 -18.03
N LEU A 101 -6.09 10.58 -18.52
CA LEU A 101 -7.34 11.33 -18.62
C LEU A 101 -7.83 11.77 -17.24
N HIS A 102 -7.72 10.91 -16.21
CA HIS A 102 -8.11 11.27 -14.86
C HIS A 102 -7.31 12.47 -14.33
N ASN A 103 -5.99 12.45 -14.52
CA ASN A 103 -5.13 13.57 -14.11
C ASN A 103 -5.46 14.85 -14.88
N PHE A 104 -5.67 14.75 -16.20
CA PHE A 104 -6.07 15.90 -17.03
C PHE A 104 -7.39 16.52 -16.55
N VAL A 105 -8.41 15.69 -16.27
CA VAL A 105 -9.70 16.19 -15.80
C VAL A 105 -9.56 16.84 -14.42
N ARG A 106 -8.80 16.25 -13.50
CA ARG A 106 -8.55 16.84 -12.17
C ARG A 106 -7.83 18.19 -12.25
N GLU A 107 -6.93 18.36 -13.21
CA GLU A 107 -6.24 19.64 -13.45
C GLU A 107 -7.21 20.71 -13.97
N LYS A 108 -8.19 20.33 -14.81
CA LYS A 108 -9.13 21.27 -15.43
C LYS A 108 -10.36 21.60 -14.57
N GLU A 109 -10.91 20.60 -13.88
CA GLU A 109 -12.19 20.71 -13.16
C GLU A 109 -12.00 20.89 -11.64
N GLY A 110 -10.77 20.76 -11.13
CA GLY A 110 -10.47 20.82 -9.70
C GLY A 110 -10.91 19.55 -8.96
N LEU A 111 -11.24 19.68 -7.67
CA LEU A 111 -11.75 18.59 -6.82
C LEU A 111 -13.30 18.52 -6.80
N ASN A 112 -13.97 19.28 -7.66
CA ASN A 112 -15.42 19.46 -7.64
C ASN A 112 -16.20 18.36 -8.36
N ASP A 113 -15.54 17.30 -8.80
CA ASP A 113 -16.18 16.09 -9.25
C ASP A 113 -16.92 15.48 -8.05
N GLY A 114 -18.25 15.46 -8.08
CA GLY A 114 -19.13 14.79 -7.11
C GLY A 114 -18.89 13.27 -6.94
N TYR A 115 -17.79 12.76 -7.48
CA TYR A 115 -17.17 11.47 -7.21
C TYR A 115 -16.29 11.47 -5.96
N THR A 116 -16.06 12.64 -5.34
CA THR A 116 -15.63 12.74 -3.94
C THR A 116 -16.80 12.31 -3.06
N SER A 117 -17.19 11.04 -3.17
CA SER A 117 -17.96 10.40 -2.11
C SER A 117 -17.10 10.58 -0.88
N GLU A 118 -17.65 11.24 0.14
CA GLU A 118 -17.22 11.03 1.50
C GLU A 118 -16.97 9.54 1.66
N SER A 119 -15.82 9.22 2.23
CA SER A 119 -15.39 7.89 2.58
C SER A 119 -16.49 7.21 3.40
N GLU A 120 -17.52 6.67 2.75
CA GLU A 120 -18.18 5.48 3.23
C GLU A 120 -17.06 4.47 3.30
N ALA A 121 -16.58 4.27 4.52
CA ALA A 121 -15.51 3.36 4.81
C ALA A 121 -15.85 2.06 4.10
N PHE A 122 -15.13 1.75 3.02
CA PHE A 122 -15.11 0.40 2.47
C PHE A 122 -14.75 -0.47 3.67
N HIS A 123 -15.78 -1.14 4.21
CA HIS A 123 -15.66 -1.98 5.37
C HIS A 123 -14.97 -3.23 4.86
N PHE A 124 -13.63 -3.15 4.77
CA PHE A 124 -12.81 -4.31 4.59
C PHE A 124 -12.95 -5.11 5.87
N ASN A 125 -13.85 -6.10 5.81
CA ASN A 125 -13.77 -7.24 6.71
C ASN A 125 -12.34 -7.75 6.59
N SER A 126 -11.63 -7.79 7.72
CA SER A 126 -10.35 -8.48 7.81
C SER A 126 -10.51 -9.83 7.11
N LEU A 127 -9.70 -10.09 6.08
CA LEU A 127 -9.64 -11.42 5.51
C LEU A 127 -9.23 -12.38 6.64
N PRO A 128 -9.72 -13.63 6.65
CA PRO A 128 -9.34 -14.60 7.66
C PRO A 128 -7.82 -14.71 7.75
N ASP A 129 -7.28 -14.73 8.98
CA ASP A 129 -5.85 -14.97 9.26
C ASP A 129 -5.42 -16.25 8.51
N ASP A 130 -4.59 -16.11 7.47
CA ASP A 130 -3.95 -17.28 6.83
C ASP A 130 -2.64 -17.56 7.55
N GLU A 131 -2.69 -18.50 8.49
CA GLU A 131 -1.53 -18.99 9.19
C GLU A 131 -0.60 -19.68 8.20
N THR A 132 0.62 -19.14 8.05
CA THR A 132 1.85 -19.78 7.53
C THR A 132 2.40 -19.33 6.16
N LEU A 133 2.96 -18.12 6.12
CA LEU A 133 4.04 -17.79 5.16
C LEU A 133 5.21 -17.13 5.90
N ARG A 134 6.06 -17.95 6.54
CA ARG A 134 7.33 -17.48 7.15
C ARG A 134 8.28 -17.03 6.04
N GLY A 135 8.43 -15.73 5.83
CA GLY A 135 9.46 -15.22 4.91
C GLY A 135 10.85 -15.17 5.54
N GLY A 136 11.85 -14.89 4.69
CA GLY A 136 13.27 -14.94 5.04
C GLY A 136 13.67 -14.01 6.18
N ARG A 137 14.80 -14.32 6.83
CA ARG A 137 15.33 -13.53 7.98
C ARG A 137 15.53 -12.05 7.61
N ASN A 138 16.00 -11.75 6.39
CA ASN A 138 16.21 -10.37 5.94
C ASN A 138 14.90 -9.58 5.84
N ALA A 139 13.86 -10.17 5.24
CA ALA A 139 12.57 -9.51 5.06
C ALA A 139 11.88 -9.14 6.38
N ASN A 140 12.02 -9.99 7.41
CA ASN A 140 11.52 -9.67 8.74
C ASN A 140 12.30 -8.54 9.40
N SER A 141 13.63 -8.49 9.21
CA SER A 141 14.46 -7.40 9.72
C SER A 141 14.03 -6.06 9.13
N VAL A 142 13.82 -6.00 7.81
CA VAL A 142 13.31 -4.80 7.13
C VAL A 142 11.98 -4.35 7.74
N ARG A 143 11.04 -5.28 7.98
CA ARG A 143 9.77 -4.94 8.64
C ARG A 143 9.94 -4.36 10.03
N THR A 144 10.85 -4.92 10.83
CA THR A 144 11.17 -4.41 12.17
C THR A 144 11.81 -3.02 12.10
N GLU A 145 12.64 -2.71 11.11
CA GLU A 145 13.17 -1.35 10.91
C GLU A 145 12.04 -0.33 10.66
N PHE A 146 11.07 -0.67 9.80
CA PHE A 146 9.90 0.19 9.59
C PHE A 146 9.02 0.33 10.85
N GLU A 147 8.81 -0.76 11.59
CA GLU A 147 8.10 -0.74 12.87
C GLU A 147 8.77 0.23 13.86
N ASN A 148 10.08 0.11 14.04
CA ASN A 148 10.87 0.98 14.93
C ASN A 148 10.81 2.44 14.47
N TYR A 149 10.93 2.69 13.17
CA TYR A 149 10.81 4.04 12.62
C TYR A 149 9.44 4.65 12.91
N PHE A 150 8.33 3.92 12.74
CA PHE A 150 6.99 4.47 12.95
C PHE A 150 6.69 4.83 14.42
N VAL A 151 7.42 4.25 15.37
CA VAL A 151 7.32 4.61 16.80
C VAL A 151 8.41 5.59 17.27
N SER A 152 9.39 5.89 16.42
CA SER A 152 10.44 6.88 16.69
C SER A 152 9.91 8.31 16.68
N GLU A 153 10.66 9.25 17.26
CA GLU A 153 10.33 10.67 17.24
C GLU A 153 10.13 11.19 15.79
N SER A 154 11.05 10.82 14.90
CA SER A 154 11.05 11.24 13.49
C SER A 154 9.92 10.63 12.65
N GLY A 155 9.45 9.44 13.00
CA GLY A 155 8.46 8.70 12.19
C GLY A 155 7.06 8.67 12.79
N SER A 156 6.90 9.02 14.07
CA SER A 156 5.60 9.05 14.74
C SER A 156 4.69 10.15 14.21
N VAL A 157 3.38 9.88 14.21
CA VAL A 157 2.36 10.83 13.78
C VAL A 157 1.22 10.89 14.80
N SER A 158 0.60 12.05 14.97
CA SER A 158 -0.40 12.30 16.03
C SER A 158 -1.56 11.31 16.04
N TRP A 159 -2.03 10.94 14.85
CA TRP A 159 -3.20 10.09 14.66
C TRP A 159 -2.90 8.58 14.79
N GLN A 160 -1.65 8.15 14.94
CA GLN A 160 -1.33 6.72 14.87
C GLN A 160 -1.86 5.89 16.04
N ASN A 161 -2.22 6.54 17.15
CA ASN A 161 -2.77 5.87 18.32
C ASN A 161 -4.31 5.87 18.35
N GLU A 162 -4.98 6.54 17.42
CA GLU A 162 -6.45 6.71 17.45
C GLU A 162 -7.22 5.40 17.16
N ALA A 163 -6.56 4.43 16.53
CA ALA A 163 -7.16 3.18 16.05
C ALA A 163 -6.60 1.92 16.72
N ILE A 164 -5.91 2.07 17.86
CA ILE A 164 -5.15 1.02 18.57
C ILE A 164 -5.63 0.92 20.01
#